data_AF-A0A845GG54-F1
#
_entry.id   AF-A0A845GG54-F1
#
_cell.length_a   1.000
_cell.length_b   1.000
_cell.length_c   1.000
_cell.angle_alpha   90.00
_cell.angle_beta   90.00
_cell.angle_gamma   90.00
#
_symmetry.space_group_name_H-M   'P 1'
#
loop_
_entity.id
_entity.type
_entity.pdbx_description
1 polymer ?
#
loop_
_entity_poly.entity_id
_entity_poly.type
_entity_poly.pdbx_seq_one_letter_code
_entity_poly.pdbx_strand_id
1 'polypeptide(L)'
;MSDLYTIKQDGNYYNELQDLHTAINLADDFLGSMPGAEETTFTVENHEGYLMAVVTNRRIIGAFTKQQWGGRKGDEAIHIGEESFDATDTILLLPHKEIVELDDNDESSDEIGRLHVSWSGPFFVRIVDAVCAYFGVTDVEEITPEALAYAKARANPQQPKEQTVTLGFKLQLRVQPGASVHDCIQDMGCTFTSNSVGVVVLSSERIQPSQTDADEQAASQPTHYIGKLKERNGEQEYIHLFRFVADDPVRFIDNIASRFYDEDGGEQDGDGYAFESGAMVVTPAGYQEISRDLYVQLHGIVTGL
;
A
#
# COMPACT_ATOMS: atom_id res chain seq x y z
N MET A 1 32.40 6.11 -38.89
CA MET A 1 32.98 6.30 -37.54
C MET A 1 32.20 5.37 -36.64
N SER A 2 32.86 4.63 -35.75
CA SER A 2 32.16 3.80 -34.77
C SER A 2 31.44 4.72 -33.78
N ASP A 3 30.18 4.47 -33.48
CA ASP A 3 29.48 5.24 -32.44
C ASP A 3 30.12 4.95 -31.09
N LEU A 4 30.59 6.01 -30.42
CA LEU A 4 31.11 5.93 -29.05
C LEU A 4 29.97 6.25 -28.09
N TYR A 5 29.95 5.53 -26.97
CA TYR A 5 28.98 5.67 -25.90
C TYR A 5 29.71 5.98 -24.60
N THR A 6 29.33 7.08 -23.96
CA THR A 6 29.91 7.56 -22.71
C THR A 6 29.06 7.10 -21.53
N ILE A 7 29.71 6.53 -20.51
CA ILE A 7 29.08 6.25 -19.22
C ILE A 7 29.40 7.40 -18.28
N LYS A 8 28.39 7.95 -17.62
CA LYS A 8 28.56 8.89 -16.50
C LYS A 8 27.93 8.35 -15.23
N GLN A 9 28.48 8.71 -14.09
CA GLN A 9 27.93 8.46 -12.75
C GLN A 9 27.56 9.80 -12.14
N ASP A 10 26.25 10.04 -11.92
CA ASP A 10 25.74 11.30 -11.38
C ASP A 10 26.32 12.54 -12.09
N GLY A 11 26.34 12.47 -13.43
CA GLY A 11 26.88 13.53 -14.30
C GLY A 11 28.41 13.52 -14.48
N ASN A 12 29.16 12.74 -13.70
CA ASN A 12 30.62 12.66 -13.83
C ASN A 12 31.05 11.60 -14.84
N TYR A 13 31.94 11.97 -15.76
CA TYR A 13 32.51 11.02 -16.73
C TYR A 13 33.15 9.82 -16.04
N TYR A 14 32.84 8.63 -16.53
CA TYR A 14 33.35 7.38 -15.99
C TYR A 14 34.13 6.57 -17.02
N ASN A 15 33.53 6.23 -18.16
CA ASN A 15 34.16 5.40 -19.20
C ASN A 15 33.55 5.64 -20.59
N GLU A 16 34.16 5.11 -21.65
CA GLU A 16 33.69 5.20 -23.03
C GLU A 16 33.86 3.86 -23.77
N LEU A 17 32.84 3.47 -24.55
CA LEU A 17 32.75 2.16 -25.21
C LEU A 17 32.17 2.29 -26.63
N GLN A 18 32.46 1.32 -27.50
CA GLN A 18 32.02 1.35 -28.91
C GLN A 18 30.65 0.70 -29.16
N ASP A 19 29.99 0.19 -28.12
CA ASP A 19 28.75 -0.58 -28.22
C ASP A 19 27.80 -0.22 -27.07
N LEU A 20 26.56 0.13 -27.42
CA LEU A 20 25.54 0.56 -26.46
C LEU A 20 25.22 -0.54 -25.44
N HIS A 21 25.07 -1.78 -25.91
CA HIS A 21 24.71 -2.89 -25.02
C HIS A 21 25.82 -3.18 -24.00
N THR A 22 27.07 -3.15 -24.45
CA THR A 22 28.25 -3.29 -23.58
C THR A 22 28.33 -2.15 -22.57
N ALA A 23 28.00 -0.91 -22.98
CA ALA A 23 27.97 0.23 -22.06
C ALA A 23 26.87 0.11 -21.00
N ILE A 24 25.67 -0.33 -21.40
CA ILE A 24 24.56 -0.60 -20.47
C ILE A 24 24.94 -1.70 -19.47
N ASN A 25 25.45 -2.83 -19.94
CA ASN A 25 25.84 -3.96 -19.07
C ASN A 25 26.93 -3.53 -18.07
N LEU A 26 27.90 -2.71 -18.50
CA LEU A 26 28.93 -2.22 -17.61
C LEU A 26 28.38 -1.24 -16.56
N ALA A 27 27.45 -0.36 -16.94
CA ALA A 27 26.74 0.51 -16.00
C ALA A 27 25.95 -0.30 -14.96
N ASP A 28 25.34 -1.42 -15.38
CA ASP A 28 24.68 -2.39 -14.52
C ASP A 28 25.61 -3.06 -13.51
N ASP A 29 26.75 -3.57 -13.98
CA ASP A 29 27.77 -4.18 -13.13
C ASP A 29 28.29 -3.20 -12.08
N PHE A 30 28.45 -1.92 -12.45
CA PHE A 30 28.85 -0.88 -11.51
C PHE A 30 27.77 -0.58 -10.49
N LEU A 31 26.51 -0.40 -10.89
CA LEU A 31 25.42 -0.19 -9.96
C LEU A 31 25.28 -1.38 -8.98
N GLY A 32 25.43 -2.60 -9.47
CA GLY A 32 25.41 -3.82 -8.63
C GLY A 32 26.57 -3.92 -7.63
N SER A 33 27.64 -3.17 -7.85
CA SER A 33 28.80 -3.09 -6.96
C SER A 33 28.71 -1.95 -5.93
N MET A 34 27.72 -1.05 -6.05
CA MET A 34 27.54 0.06 -5.11
C MET A 34 26.96 -0.42 -3.77
N PRO A 35 27.33 0.21 -2.65
CA PRO A 35 26.69 -0.06 -1.36
C PRO A 35 25.19 0.22 -1.46
N GLY A 36 24.34 -0.72 -1.01
CA GLY A 36 22.88 -0.62 -1.19
C GLY A 36 22.18 0.57 -0.52
N ALA A 37 22.89 1.40 0.26
CA ALA A 37 22.37 2.63 0.86
C ALA A 37 22.69 3.90 0.06
N GLU A 38 23.56 3.82 -0.95
CA GLU A 38 23.96 4.98 -1.75
C GLU A 38 23.13 5.05 -3.03
N GLU A 39 22.30 6.08 -3.12
CA GLU A 39 21.51 6.39 -4.30
C GLU A 39 22.40 6.90 -5.44
N THR A 40 22.47 6.13 -6.53
CA THR A 40 23.37 6.35 -7.65
C THR A 40 22.62 6.18 -8.97
N THR A 41 22.88 7.07 -9.91
CA THR A 41 22.44 6.93 -11.30
C THR A 41 23.63 6.86 -12.24
N PHE A 42 23.68 5.82 -13.06
CA PHE A 42 24.55 5.75 -14.22
C PHE A 42 23.76 6.07 -15.48
N THR A 43 24.30 6.96 -16.30
CA THR A 43 23.75 7.30 -17.61
C THR A 43 24.66 6.76 -18.71
N VAL A 44 24.06 6.36 -19.82
CA VAL A 44 24.77 6.01 -21.05
C VAL A 44 24.34 7.00 -22.12
N GLU A 45 25.28 7.78 -22.64
CA GLU A 45 25.05 8.79 -23.67
C GLU A 45 25.73 8.39 -24.98
N ASN A 46 25.16 8.78 -26.13
CA ASN A 46 25.85 8.61 -27.42
C ASN A 46 26.89 9.71 -27.66
N HIS A 47 27.58 9.66 -28.80
CA HIS A 47 28.61 10.63 -29.16
C HIS A 47 28.12 12.08 -29.36
N GLU A 48 26.81 12.27 -29.51
CA GLU A 48 26.16 13.59 -29.61
C GLU A 48 25.72 14.11 -28.23
N GLY A 49 25.91 13.31 -27.16
CA GLY A 49 25.50 13.64 -25.80
C GLY A 49 24.04 13.30 -25.48
N TYR A 50 23.31 12.65 -26.40
CA TYR A 50 21.95 12.23 -26.13
C TYR A 50 21.94 11.05 -25.17
N LEU A 51 21.10 11.14 -24.14
CA LEU A 51 20.86 10.07 -23.19
C LEU A 51 20.25 8.87 -23.93
N MET A 52 20.83 7.68 -23.79
CA MET A 52 20.35 6.46 -24.46
C MET A 52 19.77 5.46 -23.46
N ALA A 53 20.31 5.42 -22.25
CA ALA A 53 19.86 4.53 -21.18
C ALA A 53 20.22 5.09 -19.80
N VAL A 54 19.45 4.65 -18.81
CA VAL A 54 19.63 5.01 -17.39
C VAL A 54 19.57 3.75 -16.56
N VAL A 55 20.57 3.57 -15.72
CA VAL A 55 20.69 2.48 -14.75
C VAL A 55 20.80 3.10 -13.37
N THR A 56 19.74 2.99 -12.57
CA THR A 56 19.64 3.67 -11.27
C THR A 56 19.02 2.77 -10.20
N ASN A 57 19.38 3.01 -8.94
CA ASN A 57 18.70 2.48 -7.75
C ASN A 57 17.83 3.54 -7.04
N ARG A 58 17.70 4.75 -7.61
CA ARG A 58 16.87 5.82 -7.07
C ARG A 58 15.38 5.53 -7.22
N ARG A 59 14.59 6.15 -6.36
CA ARG A 59 13.14 6.30 -6.50
C ARG A 59 12.81 7.76 -6.78
N ILE A 60 11.73 8.02 -7.50
CA ILE A 60 11.24 9.38 -7.74
C ILE A 60 10.33 9.76 -6.58
N ILE A 61 10.90 10.41 -5.58
CA ILE A 61 10.17 10.83 -4.37
C ILE A 61 9.73 12.29 -4.54
N GLY A 62 8.42 12.50 -4.67
CA GLY A 62 7.80 13.81 -4.70
C GLY A 62 7.54 14.37 -3.30
N ALA A 63 7.48 15.69 -3.17
CA ALA A 63 7.11 16.41 -1.96
C ALA A 63 5.79 17.14 -2.16
N PHE A 64 4.78 16.79 -1.36
CA PHE A 64 3.46 17.40 -1.36
C PHE A 64 3.34 18.42 -0.21
N THR A 65 3.25 19.70 -0.55
CA THR A 65 3.13 20.76 0.46
C THR A 65 1.67 21.09 0.74
N LYS A 66 1.18 20.75 1.94
CA LYS A 66 -0.20 21.02 2.36
C LYS A 66 -0.32 22.46 2.86
N GLN A 67 -1.35 23.14 2.40
CA GLN A 67 -1.69 24.51 2.82
C GLN A 67 -3.15 24.61 3.24
N GLN A 68 -3.47 25.62 4.05
CA GLN A 68 -4.84 25.98 4.38
C GLN A 68 -5.08 27.46 4.08
N TRP A 69 -6.31 27.81 3.69
CA TRP A 69 -6.71 29.21 3.58
C TRP A 69 -6.75 29.85 4.97
N GLY A 70 -6.08 30.99 5.11
CA GLY A 70 -5.96 31.71 6.36
C GLY A 70 -5.48 33.14 6.13
N GLY A 71 -4.73 33.66 7.10
CA GLY A 71 -4.30 35.05 7.10
C GLY A 71 -5.39 35.98 7.62
N ARG A 72 -5.08 37.27 7.73
CA ARG A 72 -5.99 38.24 8.35
C ARG A 72 -7.35 38.36 7.64
N LYS A 73 -7.36 38.09 6.34
CA LYS A 73 -8.55 38.16 5.48
C LYS A 73 -9.06 36.79 5.03
N GLY A 74 -8.38 35.69 5.39
CA GLY A 74 -8.77 34.35 4.95
C GLY A 74 -8.41 34.03 3.49
N ASP A 75 -7.58 34.84 2.83
CA ASP A 75 -7.22 34.75 1.41
C ASP A 75 -5.74 34.36 1.18
N GLU A 76 -5.02 33.99 2.24
CA GLU A 76 -3.62 33.57 2.17
C GLU A 76 -3.50 32.05 2.33
N ALA A 77 -2.76 31.39 1.45
CA ALA A 77 -2.40 29.98 1.61
C ALA A 77 -1.27 29.84 2.62
N ILE A 78 -1.56 29.29 3.80
CA ILE A 78 -0.61 29.09 4.88
C ILE A 78 -0.15 27.64 4.90
N HIS A 79 1.16 27.43 4.88
CA HIS A 79 1.77 26.10 5.03
C HIS A 79 1.37 25.45 6.36
N ILE A 80 0.96 24.18 6.31
CA ILE A 80 0.59 23.39 7.50
C ILE A 80 1.33 22.06 7.62
N GLY A 81 2.02 21.63 6.57
CA GLY A 81 2.83 20.41 6.58
C GLY A 81 3.32 20.01 5.20
N GLU A 82 4.19 19.02 5.18
CA GLU A 82 4.71 18.40 3.97
C GLU A 82 4.62 16.87 4.12
N GLU A 83 4.37 16.18 3.01
CA GLU A 83 4.32 14.72 2.94
C GLU A 83 5.07 14.25 1.69
N SER A 84 5.90 13.22 1.83
CA SER A 84 6.63 12.62 0.70
C SER A 84 5.87 11.43 0.14
N PHE A 85 5.92 11.24 -1.17
CA PHE A 85 5.28 10.12 -1.86
C PHE A 85 6.18 9.56 -2.97
N ASP A 86 6.09 8.26 -3.23
CA ASP A 86 6.84 7.60 -4.30
C ASP A 86 6.02 7.63 -5.60
N ALA A 87 6.51 8.40 -6.57
CA ALA A 87 5.89 8.61 -7.86
C ALA A 87 6.58 7.83 -8.99
N THR A 88 7.53 6.94 -8.69
CA THR A 88 8.38 6.28 -9.69
C THR A 88 7.53 5.63 -10.78
N ASP A 89 6.55 4.82 -10.40
CA ASP A 89 5.71 4.11 -11.35
C ASP A 89 4.83 5.08 -12.15
N THR A 90 4.26 6.09 -11.51
CA THR A 90 3.43 7.12 -12.16
C THR A 90 4.21 7.84 -13.25
N ILE A 91 5.40 8.37 -12.92
CA ILE A 91 6.26 9.09 -13.87
C ILE A 91 6.67 8.19 -15.03
N LEU A 92 7.13 6.96 -14.72
CA LEU A 92 7.53 6.03 -15.77
C LEU A 92 6.36 5.58 -16.65
N LEU A 93 5.10 5.73 -16.22
CA LEU A 93 3.95 5.44 -17.06
C LEU A 93 3.53 6.61 -17.95
N LEU A 94 3.95 7.84 -17.66
CA LEU A 94 3.62 9.02 -18.47
C LEU A 94 4.20 8.93 -19.90
N PRO A 95 3.53 9.52 -20.91
CA PRO A 95 4.13 9.82 -22.19
C PRO A 95 5.37 10.73 -22.03
N HIS A 96 6.39 10.53 -22.87
CA HIS A 96 7.61 11.34 -22.86
C HIS A 96 7.33 12.85 -22.90
N LYS A 97 6.37 13.26 -23.75
CA LYS A 97 5.95 14.66 -23.87
C LYS A 97 5.48 15.25 -22.54
N GLU A 98 4.73 14.49 -21.75
CA GLU A 98 4.22 14.99 -20.46
C GLU A 98 5.34 15.10 -19.43
N ILE A 99 6.36 14.24 -19.49
CA ILE A 99 7.53 14.31 -18.60
C ILE A 99 8.35 15.58 -18.85
N VAL A 100 8.59 15.92 -20.13
CA VAL A 100 9.38 17.13 -20.47
C VAL A 100 8.62 18.43 -20.22
N GLU A 101 7.29 18.36 -20.04
CA GLU A 101 6.42 19.49 -19.69
C GLU A 101 6.17 19.57 -18.16
N LEU A 102 6.81 18.72 -17.34
CA LEU A 102 6.71 18.79 -15.89
C LEU A 102 7.37 20.06 -15.36
N ASP A 103 6.64 20.77 -14.51
CA ASP A 103 7.13 21.94 -13.78
C ASP A 103 6.66 21.88 -12.32
N ASP A 104 7.54 22.30 -11.41
CA ASP A 104 7.27 22.30 -9.99
C ASP A 104 6.35 23.45 -9.61
N ASN A 105 5.41 23.20 -8.69
CA ASN A 105 4.39 24.16 -8.26
C ASN A 105 3.43 24.60 -9.39
N ASP A 106 3.29 23.78 -10.43
CA ASP A 106 2.34 23.95 -11.52
C ASP A 106 1.34 22.78 -11.55
N GLU A 107 0.30 22.90 -12.38
CA GLU A 107 -0.75 21.90 -12.55
C GLU A 107 -0.19 20.52 -12.92
N SER A 108 0.89 20.45 -13.70
CA SER A 108 1.50 19.20 -14.15
C SER A 108 2.08 18.35 -13.00
N SER A 109 2.77 18.96 -12.04
CA SER A 109 3.25 18.27 -10.83
C SER A 109 2.14 18.05 -9.80
N ASP A 110 1.19 18.99 -9.70
CA ASP A 110 0.04 18.89 -8.79
C ASP A 110 -0.89 17.73 -9.14
N GLU A 111 -1.12 17.48 -10.44
CA GLU A 111 -1.89 16.33 -10.91
C GLU A 111 -1.27 15.01 -10.45
N ILE A 112 0.05 14.88 -10.51
CA ILE A 112 0.76 13.71 -10.01
C ILE A 112 0.55 13.59 -8.50
N GLY A 113 0.77 14.64 -7.72
CA GLY A 113 0.59 14.58 -6.26
C GLY A 113 -0.82 14.20 -5.82
N ARG A 114 -1.86 14.64 -6.55
CA ARG A 114 -3.26 14.26 -6.27
C ARG A 114 -3.53 12.77 -6.43
N LEU A 115 -2.74 12.06 -7.23
CA LEU A 115 -2.85 10.60 -7.37
C LEU A 115 -2.29 9.84 -6.15
N HIS A 116 -1.50 10.50 -5.31
CA HIS A 116 -0.78 9.88 -4.20
C HIS A 116 -1.22 10.35 -2.82
N VAL A 117 -1.70 11.59 -2.70
CA VAL A 117 -2.01 12.24 -1.42
C VAL A 117 -3.45 12.76 -1.41
N SER A 118 -4.23 12.33 -0.41
CA SER A 118 -5.59 12.82 -0.21
C SER A 118 -5.55 14.18 0.51
N TRP A 119 -5.87 15.26 -0.21
CA TRP A 119 -5.95 16.61 0.33
C TRP A 119 -7.00 17.46 -0.38
N SER A 120 -7.78 18.24 0.39
CA SER A 120 -8.87 19.08 -0.12
C SER A 120 -8.62 20.59 0.02
N GLY A 121 -7.52 20.98 0.67
CA GLY A 121 -7.09 22.38 0.78
C GLY A 121 -6.18 22.80 -0.38
N PRO A 122 -5.68 24.05 -0.39
CA PRO A 122 -4.62 24.46 -1.31
C PRO A 122 -3.34 23.64 -1.05
N PHE A 123 -2.54 23.44 -2.10
CA PHE A 123 -1.27 22.73 -2.04
C PHE A 123 -0.42 23.08 -3.26
N PHE A 124 0.82 22.61 -3.26
CA PHE A 124 1.66 22.51 -4.44
C PHE A 124 2.59 21.30 -4.31
N VAL A 125 3.09 20.80 -5.44
CA VAL A 125 3.99 19.64 -5.51
C VAL A 125 5.36 20.02 -6.07
N ARG A 126 6.41 19.40 -5.52
CA ARG A 126 7.76 19.42 -6.08
C ARG A 126 8.24 18.01 -6.36
N ILE A 127 8.70 17.75 -7.57
CA ILE A 127 9.08 16.43 -8.06
C ILE A 127 10.15 16.47 -9.15
N VAL A 128 10.32 17.59 -9.86
CA VAL A 128 11.22 17.72 -11.02
C VAL A 128 12.66 17.32 -10.67
N ASP A 129 13.21 17.81 -9.55
CA ASP A 129 14.56 17.45 -9.10
C ASP A 129 14.73 15.92 -8.90
N ALA A 130 13.71 15.24 -8.39
CA ALA A 130 13.72 13.80 -8.18
C ALA A 130 13.65 13.04 -9.51
N VAL A 131 12.90 13.55 -10.50
CA VAL A 131 12.87 13.01 -11.87
C VAL A 131 14.24 13.17 -12.51
N CYS A 132 14.82 14.37 -12.48
CA CYS A 132 16.16 14.65 -13.02
C CYS A 132 17.23 13.76 -12.37
N ALA A 133 17.22 13.61 -11.04
CA ALA A 133 18.14 12.73 -10.33
C ALA A 133 17.97 11.26 -10.71
N TYR A 134 16.73 10.78 -10.91
CA TYR A 134 16.45 9.43 -11.38
C TYR A 134 17.03 9.20 -12.78
N PHE A 135 16.85 10.14 -13.70
CA PHE A 135 17.37 10.06 -15.07
C PHE A 135 18.85 10.46 -15.20
N GLY A 136 19.46 11.03 -14.16
CA GLY A 136 20.85 11.48 -14.15
C GLY A 136 21.10 12.67 -15.06
N VAL A 137 20.09 13.54 -15.22
CA VAL A 137 20.10 14.75 -16.06
C VAL A 137 19.93 16.00 -15.20
N THR A 138 20.18 17.18 -15.78
CA THR A 138 19.94 18.45 -15.08
C THR A 138 18.57 19.05 -15.36
N ASP A 139 17.98 18.71 -16.50
CA ASP A 139 16.68 19.20 -16.95
C ASP A 139 15.85 18.03 -17.49
N VAL A 140 14.54 18.05 -17.26
CA VAL A 140 13.62 17.02 -17.78
C VAL A 140 13.60 16.98 -19.30
N GLU A 141 13.90 18.10 -19.97
CA GLU A 141 14.03 18.18 -21.44
C GLU A 141 15.17 17.30 -22.00
N GLU A 142 16.18 16.97 -21.20
CA GLU A 142 17.31 16.11 -21.60
C GLU A 142 16.95 14.62 -21.62
N ILE A 143 15.81 14.25 -21.03
CA ILE A 143 15.32 12.87 -21.05
C ILE A 143 14.90 12.55 -22.48
N THR A 144 15.51 11.54 -23.09
CA THR A 144 15.13 11.10 -24.44
C THR A 144 14.03 10.03 -24.40
N PRO A 145 13.28 9.86 -25.50
CA PRO A 145 12.33 8.74 -25.64
C PRO A 145 12.98 7.37 -25.45
N GLU A 146 14.22 7.18 -25.93
CA GLU A 146 14.98 5.94 -25.83
C GLU A 146 15.33 5.62 -24.37
N ALA A 147 15.83 6.61 -23.63
CA ALA A 147 16.17 6.45 -22.22
C ALA A 147 14.93 6.17 -21.36
N LEU A 148 13.82 6.85 -21.64
CA LEU A 148 12.54 6.58 -20.99
C LEU A 148 12.05 5.15 -21.29
N ALA A 149 12.11 4.71 -22.56
CA ALA A 149 11.70 3.36 -22.93
C ALA A 149 12.55 2.29 -22.23
N TYR A 150 13.87 2.50 -22.13
CA TYR A 150 14.77 1.63 -21.38
C TYR A 150 14.41 1.60 -19.88
N ALA A 151 14.23 2.78 -19.26
CA ALA A 151 13.86 2.89 -17.85
C ALA A 151 12.53 2.17 -17.55
N LYS A 152 11.53 2.32 -18.42
CA LYS A 152 10.25 1.59 -18.32
C LYS A 152 10.44 0.08 -18.39
N ALA A 153 11.20 -0.41 -19.37
CA ALA A 153 11.43 -1.84 -19.54
C ALA A 153 12.17 -2.45 -18.34
N ARG A 154 13.12 -1.70 -17.78
CA ARG A 154 13.92 -2.11 -16.62
C ARG A 154 13.11 -2.12 -15.32
N ALA A 155 12.44 -1.02 -15.01
CA ALA A 155 11.70 -0.86 -13.76
C ALA A 155 10.38 -1.66 -13.74
N ASN A 156 9.81 -1.95 -14.92
CA ASN A 156 8.53 -2.63 -15.08
C ASN A 156 7.41 -2.00 -14.22
N PRO A 157 7.14 -0.69 -14.40
CA PRO A 157 6.22 0.06 -13.55
C PRO A 157 4.82 -0.53 -13.60
N GLN A 158 4.12 -0.52 -12.46
CA GLN A 158 2.78 -1.08 -12.35
C GLN A 158 1.72 0.01 -12.42
N GLN A 159 0.65 -0.25 -13.16
CA GLN A 159 -0.54 0.60 -13.12
C GLN A 159 -1.18 0.53 -11.72
N PRO A 160 -1.73 1.64 -11.21
CA PRO A 160 -2.53 1.63 -9.99
C PRO A 160 -3.66 0.60 -10.09
N LYS A 161 -3.89 -0.14 -8.99
CA LYS A 161 -4.97 -1.12 -8.91
C LYS A 161 -6.14 -0.52 -8.15
N GLU A 162 -7.24 -0.27 -8.86
CA GLU A 162 -8.49 0.09 -8.22
C GLU A 162 -9.03 -1.11 -7.42
N GLN A 163 -9.44 -0.86 -6.18
CA GLN A 163 -10.05 -1.85 -5.32
C GLN A 163 -11.28 -1.26 -4.63
N THR A 164 -12.38 -2.00 -4.68
CA THR A 164 -13.60 -1.65 -3.97
C THR A 164 -13.61 -2.33 -2.60
N VAL A 165 -13.78 -1.54 -1.55
CA VAL A 165 -13.93 -2.03 -0.17
C VAL A 165 -15.26 -1.55 0.39
N THR A 166 -16.08 -2.49 0.87
CA THR A 166 -17.33 -2.17 1.56
C THR A 166 -17.08 -2.04 3.06
N LEU A 167 -17.43 -0.87 3.61
CA LEU A 167 -17.28 -0.58 5.03
C LEU A 167 -18.67 -0.46 5.69
N GLY A 168 -18.88 -1.20 6.78
CA GLY A 168 -20.03 -1.04 7.66
C GLY A 168 -19.63 -0.27 8.92
N PHE A 169 -20.44 0.71 9.34
CA PHE A 169 -20.18 1.50 10.54
C PHE A 169 -21.41 1.54 11.45
N LYS A 170 -21.18 1.57 12.76
CA LYS A 170 -22.23 1.68 13.78
C LYS A 170 -22.26 3.10 14.34
N LEU A 171 -23.40 3.77 14.24
CA LEU A 171 -23.60 5.11 14.77
C LEU A 171 -24.32 5.05 16.10
N GLN A 172 -23.82 5.81 17.08
CA GLN A 172 -24.53 6.07 18.34
C GLN A 172 -25.02 7.51 18.31
N LEU A 173 -26.34 7.69 18.25
CA LEU A 173 -26.97 9.00 18.13
C LEU A 173 -27.63 9.40 19.44
N ARG A 174 -27.48 10.67 19.81
CA ARG A 174 -28.31 11.32 20.84
C ARG A 174 -29.42 12.10 20.14
N VAL A 175 -30.66 11.64 20.29
CA VAL A 175 -31.82 12.19 19.58
C VAL A 175 -32.62 13.08 20.53
N GLN A 176 -32.84 14.34 20.16
CA GLN A 176 -33.68 15.26 20.94
C GLN A 176 -35.17 14.95 20.72
N PRO A 177 -36.07 15.25 21.69
CA PRO A 177 -37.50 15.06 21.51
C PRO A 177 -38.03 15.77 20.25
N GLY A 178 -38.74 15.02 19.39
CA GLY A 178 -39.30 15.52 18.13
C GLY A 178 -38.38 15.42 16.91
N ALA A 179 -37.12 15.01 17.06
CA ALA A 179 -36.23 14.75 15.92
C ALA A 179 -36.40 13.33 15.35
N SER A 180 -36.19 13.18 14.03
CA SER A 180 -36.28 11.92 13.29
C SER A 180 -34.90 11.32 13.03
N VAL A 181 -34.69 10.06 13.44
CA VAL A 181 -33.48 9.29 13.09
C VAL A 181 -33.46 8.97 11.60
N HIS A 182 -34.63 8.75 10.99
CA HIS A 182 -34.72 8.46 9.56
C HIS A 182 -34.21 9.62 8.72
N ASP A 183 -34.64 10.84 9.04
CA ASP A 183 -34.22 12.06 8.33
C ASP A 183 -32.72 12.29 8.52
N CYS A 184 -32.23 12.11 9.76
CA CYS A 184 -30.80 12.14 10.04
C CYS A 184 -30.00 11.17 9.17
N ILE A 185 -30.47 9.94 8.97
CA ILE A 185 -29.78 8.94 8.13
C ILE A 185 -29.88 9.31 6.66
N GLN A 186 -31.04 9.79 6.20
CA GLN A 186 -31.22 10.19 4.79
C GLN A 186 -30.31 11.36 4.41
N ASP A 187 -30.20 12.35 5.30
CA ASP A 187 -29.44 13.58 5.07
C ASP A 187 -27.96 13.46 5.47
N MET A 188 -27.53 12.31 6.00
CA MET A 188 -26.15 12.11 6.41
C MET A 188 -25.21 12.05 5.21
N GLY A 189 -24.33 13.04 5.11
CA GLY A 189 -23.16 13.00 4.25
C GLY A 189 -22.02 12.22 4.90
N CYS A 190 -21.38 11.34 4.13
CA CYS A 190 -20.14 10.69 4.53
C CYS A 190 -19.03 11.12 3.56
N THR A 191 -17.92 11.59 4.11
CA THR A 191 -16.69 11.86 3.35
C THR A 191 -15.61 10.92 3.85
N PHE A 192 -14.94 10.23 2.93
CA PHE A 192 -13.85 9.31 3.25
C PHE A 192 -12.54 9.90 2.76
N THR A 193 -11.53 9.90 3.62
CA THR A 193 -10.16 10.29 3.30
C THR A 193 -9.21 9.21 3.78
N SER A 194 -8.15 8.96 3.03
CA SER A 194 -7.08 8.05 3.44
C SER A 194 -5.88 8.87 3.90
N ASN A 195 -5.30 8.49 5.04
CA ASN A 195 -4.01 9.02 5.50
C ASN A 195 -2.84 8.12 5.09
N SER A 196 -3.10 7.07 4.32
CA SER A 196 -2.08 6.17 3.81
C SER A 196 -1.56 6.66 2.47
N VAL A 197 -0.25 6.91 2.37
CA VAL A 197 0.43 7.32 1.14
C VAL A 197 0.15 6.30 0.02
N GLY A 198 -0.17 6.79 -1.18
CA GLY A 198 -0.45 5.96 -2.35
C GLY A 198 -1.84 5.31 -2.34
N VAL A 199 -2.71 5.64 -1.38
CA VAL A 199 -4.12 5.22 -1.36
C VAL A 199 -5.00 6.45 -1.42
N VAL A 200 -5.69 6.63 -2.54
CA VAL A 200 -6.63 7.74 -2.76
C VAL A 200 -8.05 7.19 -2.87
N VAL A 201 -8.99 7.85 -2.19
CA VAL A 201 -10.42 7.55 -2.32
C VAL A 201 -10.92 8.21 -3.60
N LEU A 202 -11.20 7.42 -4.62
CA LEU A 202 -11.69 7.91 -5.91
C LEU A 202 -13.18 8.28 -5.86
N SER A 203 -13.97 7.46 -5.19
CA SER A 203 -15.40 7.69 -5.01
C SER A 203 -15.90 6.98 -3.75
N SER A 204 -17.06 7.40 -3.28
CA SER A 204 -17.77 6.72 -2.20
C SER A 204 -19.25 6.74 -2.51
N GLU A 205 -19.88 5.58 -2.45
CA GLU A 205 -21.33 5.45 -2.57
C GLU A 205 -21.94 4.93 -1.27
N ARG A 206 -23.13 5.43 -0.94
CA ARG A 206 -23.91 4.86 0.15
C ARG A 206 -24.67 3.66 -0.39
N ILE A 207 -24.25 2.47 -0.01
CA ILE A 207 -25.00 1.24 -0.30
C ILE A 207 -26.22 1.24 0.62
N GLN A 208 -27.42 1.37 0.05
CA GLN A 208 -28.64 1.10 0.79
C GLN A 208 -28.74 -0.41 0.99
N PRO A 209 -28.97 -0.91 2.21
CA PRO A 209 -29.25 -2.32 2.39
C PRO A 209 -30.47 -2.66 1.54
N SER A 210 -30.29 -3.56 0.57
CA SER A 210 -31.44 -4.05 -0.19
C SER A 210 -32.35 -4.81 0.80
N GLN A 211 -33.68 -4.72 0.66
CA GLN A 211 -34.59 -5.46 1.53
C GLN A 211 -34.34 -6.98 1.48
N THR A 212 -33.69 -7.48 0.43
CA THR A 212 -33.24 -8.86 0.27
C THR A 212 -32.05 -9.21 1.17
N ASP A 213 -31.12 -8.28 1.40
CA ASP A 213 -29.96 -8.50 2.28
C ASP A 213 -30.35 -8.38 3.76
N ALA A 214 -31.45 -7.71 4.10
CA ALA A 214 -31.92 -7.62 5.48
C ALA A 214 -32.43 -8.98 6.00
N ASP A 215 -33.00 -9.82 5.13
CA ASP A 215 -33.43 -11.18 5.47
C ASP A 215 -32.25 -12.17 5.47
N GLU A 216 -31.22 -11.96 4.64
CA GLU A 216 -29.97 -12.75 4.69
C GLU A 216 -28.98 -12.28 5.77
N GLN A 217 -29.00 -11.02 6.21
CA GLN A 217 -28.18 -10.48 7.32
C GLN A 217 -28.87 -10.60 8.69
N ALA A 218 -30.19 -10.75 8.76
CA ALA A 218 -30.84 -11.28 9.96
C ALA A 218 -30.48 -12.76 10.20
N ALA A 219 -30.08 -13.48 9.15
CA ALA A 219 -29.51 -14.83 9.24
C ALA A 219 -27.96 -14.87 9.25
N SER A 220 -27.27 -13.79 8.85
CA SER A 220 -25.81 -13.70 8.87
C SER A 220 -25.32 -12.47 9.66
N GLN A 221 -25.05 -12.72 10.94
CA GLN A 221 -24.10 -11.90 11.68
C GLN A 221 -22.72 -11.96 10.99
N PRO A 222 -21.85 -10.93 11.16
CA PRO A 222 -20.51 -10.94 10.58
C PRO A 222 -19.61 -11.87 11.39
N THR A 223 -19.76 -13.16 11.20
CA THR A 223 -18.71 -14.14 11.46
C THR A 223 -18.02 -14.39 10.13
N HIS A 224 -16.74 -14.02 10.00
CA HIS A 224 -15.88 -14.74 9.07
C HIS A 224 -15.72 -16.16 9.64
N TYR A 225 -16.73 -16.98 9.38
CA TYR A 225 -16.78 -18.40 9.68
C TYR A 225 -16.38 -19.13 8.40
N ILE A 226 -15.18 -19.70 8.38
CA ILE A 226 -14.77 -20.63 7.33
C ILE A 226 -14.76 -22.02 7.97
N GLY A 227 -15.91 -22.69 7.90
CA GLY A 227 -16.00 -24.12 8.16
C GLY A 227 -15.61 -24.88 6.91
N LYS A 228 -14.63 -25.79 6.98
CA LYS A 228 -14.40 -26.77 5.92
C LYS A 228 -14.86 -28.14 6.40
N LEU A 229 -15.73 -28.77 5.62
CA LEU A 229 -16.12 -30.16 5.79
C LEU A 229 -15.01 -31.04 5.21
N LYS A 230 -14.47 -31.97 6.00
CA LYS A 230 -13.50 -32.93 5.50
C LYS A 230 -13.90 -34.32 5.93
N GLU A 231 -13.96 -35.23 4.97
CA GLU A 231 -14.24 -36.64 5.26
C GLU A 231 -12.93 -37.34 5.64
N ARG A 232 -12.90 -37.94 6.83
CA ARG A 232 -11.74 -38.69 7.33
C ARG A 232 -12.24 -39.98 7.96
N ASN A 233 -11.67 -41.11 7.55
CA ASN A 233 -12.06 -42.45 8.02
C ASN A 233 -13.55 -42.81 7.85
N GLY A 234 -14.24 -42.20 6.87
CA GLY A 234 -15.67 -42.44 6.62
C GLY A 234 -16.62 -41.63 7.50
N GLU A 235 -16.11 -40.68 8.27
CA GLU A 235 -16.90 -39.75 9.08
C GLU A 235 -16.63 -38.31 8.61
N GLN A 236 -17.67 -37.46 8.72
CA GLN A 236 -17.56 -36.05 8.37
C GLN A 236 -17.05 -35.27 9.59
N GLU A 237 -15.83 -34.73 9.48
CA GLU A 237 -15.25 -33.84 10.48
C GLU A 237 -15.46 -32.38 10.07
N TYR A 238 -15.86 -31.55 11.04
CA TYR A 238 -16.01 -30.11 10.89
C TYR A 238 -14.76 -29.41 11.40
N ILE A 239 -14.07 -28.69 10.52
CA ILE A 239 -12.92 -27.86 10.90
C ILE A 239 -13.35 -26.41 10.89
N HIS A 240 -13.22 -25.73 12.04
CA HIS A 240 -13.58 -24.34 12.22
C HIS A 240 -12.32 -23.47 12.32
N LEU A 241 -12.20 -22.48 11.43
CA LEU A 241 -11.14 -21.47 11.50
C LEU A 241 -11.74 -20.14 11.95
N PHE A 242 -11.23 -19.61 13.06
CA PHE A 242 -11.69 -18.35 13.65
C PHE A 242 -10.60 -17.28 13.54
N ARG A 243 -10.97 -16.07 13.14
CA ARG A 243 -10.12 -14.87 13.24
C ARG A 243 -10.68 -13.97 14.34
N PHE A 244 -9.91 -13.72 15.39
CA PHE A 244 -10.37 -12.93 16.54
C PHE A 244 -9.90 -11.48 16.47
N VAL A 245 -10.78 -10.56 16.90
CA VAL A 245 -10.46 -9.19 17.30
C VAL A 245 -11.14 -8.99 18.66
N ALA A 246 -10.62 -9.64 19.70
CA ALA A 246 -11.15 -9.54 21.06
C ALA A 246 -10.00 -9.64 22.07
N ASP A 247 -10.10 -8.86 23.16
CA ASP A 247 -9.08 -8.77 24.21
C ASP A 247 -9.03 -10.04 25.10
N ASP A 248 -9.99 -10.95 24.95
CA ASP A 248 -10.07 -12.23 25.69
C ASP A 248 -10.68 -13.34 24.81
N PRO A 249 -9.87 -14.00 23.97
CA PRO A 249 -10.31 -15.04 23.04
C PRO A 249 -10.79 -16.33 23.73
N VAL A 250 -10.34 -16.59 24.97
CA VAL A 250 -10.68 -17.82 25.72
C VAL A 250 -12.14 -17.79 26.15
N ARG A 251 -12.57 -16.68 26.77
CA ARG A 251 -13.97 -16.50 27.18
C ARG A 251 -14.96 -16.53 26.01
N PHE A 252 -14.52 -16.14 24.82
CA PHE A 252 -15.32 -16.19 23.60
C PHE A 252 -15.48 -17.62 23.08
N ILE A 253 -14.41 -18.41 23.08
CA ILE A 253 -14.44 -19.83 22.70
C ILE A 253 -15.32 -20.63 23.66
N ASP A 254 -15.20 -20.40 24.97
CA ASP A 254 -16.01 -21.07 25.99
C ASP A 254 -17.52 -20.79 25.81
N ASN A 255 -17.88 -19.57 25.42
CA ASN A 255 -19.28 -19.21 25.13
C ASN A 255 -19.83 -19.86 23.85
N ILE A 256 -18.98 -20.14 22.86
CA ILE A 256 -19.40 -20.85 21.64
C ILE A 256 -19.59 -22.33 21.97
N ALA A 257 -18.64 -22.94 22.69
CA ALA A 257 -18.75 -24.33 23.12
C ALA A 257 -20.02 -24.57 23.94
N SER A 258 -20.32 -23.70 24.91
CA SER A 258 -21.56 -23.82 25.70
C SER A 258 -22.82 -23.67 24.85
N ARG A 259 -22.81 -22.82 23.82
CA ARG A 259 -23.99 -22.58 22.96
C ARG A 259 -24.28 -23.70 21.96
N PHE A 260 -23.27 -24.42 21.51
CA PHE A 260 -23.46 -25.50 20.54
C PHE A 260 -23.72 -26.86 21.20
N TYR A 261 -23.38 -27.03 22.49
CA TYR A 261 -23.34 -28.36 23.09
C TYR A 261 -24.06 -28.49 24.46
N ASP A 262 -24.65 -27.42 25.04
CA ASP A 262 -25.44 -27.50 26.29
C ASP A 262 -26.96 -27.57 26.08
N GLU A 263 -27.47 -28.54 25.32
CA GLU A 263 -28.92 -28.85 25.37
C GLU A 263 -29.31 -30.18 25.98
N ASP A 264 -28.39 -31.09 26.31
CA ASP A 264 -28.76 -32.28 27.08
C ASP A 264 -27.77 -32.57 28.21
N GLY A 265 -28.20 -32.31 29.45
CA GLY A 265 -27.45 -32.51 30.69
C GLY A 265 -27.15 -33.98 31.00
N GLY A 266 -26.21 -34.57 30.26
CA GLY A 266 -25.57 -35.84 30.59
C GLY A 266 -24.24 -35.61 31.32
N GLU A 267 -23.99 -36.39 32.37
CA GLU A 267 -22.73 -36.39 33.14
C GLU A 267 -21.50 -36.43 32.22
N GLN A 268 -20.62 -35.45 32.36
CA GLN A 268 -19.31 -35.41 31.72
C GLN A 268 -18.39 -36.45 32.37
N ASP A 269 -18.22 -37.60 31.71
CA ASP A 269 -17.06 -38.46 31.95
C ASP A 269 -15.81 -37.79 31.39
N GLY A 270 -15.00 -37.22 32.28
CA GLY A 270 -13.55 -37.44 32.38
C GLY A 270 -12.58 -37.16 31.24
N ASP A 271 -13.01 -36.88 30.01
CA ASP A 271 -12.12 -36.80 28.85
C ASP A 271 -12.00 -35.35 28.38
N GLY A 272 -10.92 -34.71 28.81
CA GLY A 272 -10.59 -33.34 28.47
C GLY A 272 -10.47 -33.10 26.96
N TYR A 273 -10.70 -31.84 26.60
CA TYR A 273 -10.62 -31.30 25.25
C TYR A 273 -9.37 -31.76 24.48
N ALA A 274 -9.56 -32.43 23.34
CA ALA A 274 -8.48 -32.74 22.40
C ALA A 274 -8.44 -31.67 21.30
N PHE A 275 -7.51 -30.73 21.43
CA PHE A 275 -7.11 -29.82 20.34
C PHE A 275 -5.89 -30.43 19.61
N GLU A 276 -6.08 -30.93 18.39
CA GLU A 276 -4.95 -31.25 17.52
C GLU A 276 -4.64 -30.11 16.54
N SER A 277 -3.60 -29.35 16.92
CA SER A 277 -2.66 -28.55 16.11
C SER A 277 -3.02 -27.12 15.70
N GLY A 278 -2.11 -26.20 16.06
CA GLY A 278 -1.95 -24.86 15.47
C GLY A 278 -2.20 -23.69 16.42
N ALA A 279 -1.33 -23.46 17.42
CA ALA A 279 -1.37 -22.21 18.20
C ALA A 279 -0.68 -21.09 17.42
N MET A 280 -1.41 -20.03 17.06
CA MET A 280 -0.82 -18.81 16.50
C MET A 280 -0.17 -17.98 17.61
N VAL A 281 1.09 -17.58 17.43
CA VAL A 281 1.77 -16.62 18.31
C VAL A 281 1.99 -15.31 17.54
N VAL A 282 1.72 -14.18 18.21
CA VAL A 282 1.93 -12.83 17.66
C VAL A 282 3.35 -12.39 18.00
N THR A 283 4.15 -12.03 16.98
CA THR A 283 5.48 -11.43 17.17
C THR A 283 5.49 -10.00 16.57
N PRO A 284 6.48 -9.16 16.93
CA PRO A 284 6.61 -7.80 16.37
C PRO A 284 6.76 -7.74 14.84
N ALA A 285 7.08 -8.86 14.17
CA ALA A 285 7.22 -8.95 12.72
C ALA A 285 5.96 -9.49 12.00
N GLY A 286 4.86 -9.72 12.73
CA GLY A 286 3.60 -10.25 12.19
C GLY A 286 3.29 -11.69 12.66
N TYR A 287 2.30 -12.30 11.98
CA TYR A 287 1.81 -13.65 12.31
C TYR A 287 2.72 -14.73 11.74
N GLN A 288 3.12 -15.70 12.58
CA GLN A 288 3.85 -16.87 12.14
C GLN A 288 3.16 -18.13 12.67
N GLU A 289 2.94 -19.09 11.79
CA GLU A 289 2.53 -20.43 12.17
C GLU A 289 3.75 -21.15 12.78
N ILE A 290 3.62 -21.63 14.01
CA ILE A 290 4.71 -22.34 14.71
C ILE A 290 4.39 -23.82 14.84
N SER A 291 5.42 -24.65 14.71
CA SER A 291 5.30 -26.09 14.91
C SER A 291 5.06 -26.42 16.39
N ARG A 292 4.48 -27.59 16.64
CA ARG A 292 4.25 -28.13 18.00
C ARG A 292 5.54 -28.15 18.84
N ASP A 293 6.66 -28.51 18.23
CA ASP A 293 7.94 -28.60 18.94
C ASP A 293 8.46 -27.22 19.39
N LEU A 294 8.26 -26.19 18.56
CA LEU A 294 8.62 -24.81 18.88
C LEU A 294 7.74 -24.24 20.00
N TYR A 295 6.45 -24.57 20.01
CA TYR A 295 5.52 -24.20 21.08
C TYR A 295 5.95 -24.77 22.44
N VAL A 296 6.32 -26.06 22.49
CA VAL A 296 6.81 -26.72 23.71
C VAL A 296 8.12 -26.07 24.20
N GLN A 297 9.01 -25.67 23.29
CA GLN A 297 10.25 -24.97 23.62
C GLN A 297 10.03 -23.59 24.24
N LEU A 298 9.07 -22.83 23.72
CA LEU A 298 8.72 -21.49 24.20
C LEU A 298 8.01 -21.52 25.56
N HIS A 299 7.12 -22.50 25.78
CA HIS A 299 6.36 -22.63 27.02
C HIS A 299 7.08 -23.43 28.11
N GLY A 300 8.04 -24.28 27.77
CA GLY A 300 8.86 -25.03 28.74
C GLY A 300 9.82 -24.17 29.57
N ILE A 301 9.98 -22.88 29.24
CA ILE A 301 10.83 -21.93 29.98
C ILE A 301 10.05 -21.25 31.13
N VAL A 302 8.71 -21.24 31.11
CA VAL A 302 7.90 -20.41 32.03
C VAL A 302 7.37 -21.19 33.25
N THR A 303 7.40 -22.52 33.25
CA THR A 303 6.96 -23.35 34.39
C THR A 303 8.11 -23.92 35.22
N GLY A 304 9.30 -23.34 35.08
CA GLY A 304 10.47 -23.61 35.90
C GLY A 304 10.78 -22.52 36.94
N LEU A 305 9.77 -22.04 37.68
CA LEU A 305 9.87 -21.40 39.00
C LEU A 305 8.58 -21.65 39.80
#